data_AF-A0A3Q0JF48-F1
#
_entry.id   AF-A0A3Q0JF48-F1
#
_cell.length_a   1.000
_cell.length_b   1.000
_cell.length_c   1.000
_cell.angle_alpha   90.00
_cell.angle_beta   90.00
_cell.angle_gamma   90.00
#
_symmetry.space_group_name_H-M   'P 1'
#
loop_
_entity.id
_entity.type
_entity.pdbx_description
1 polymer ?
#
loop_
_entity_poly.entity_id
_entity_poly.type
_entity_poly.pdbx_seq_one_letter_code
_entity_poly.pdbx_strand_id
1 'polypeptide(L)'
;MTVPQDELKQIQAMADFAMQTLDLIDEDNVKRKVVKVIKAQKQLTRDGSGIMYYLWLETQDTQCPEDTSPESWKSDPPNCMNVPGPRRTCKVNLLRSWLPNRSRVNAHVVKSECDPLKSW
;
A
#
# COMPACT_ATOMS: atom_id res chain seq x y z
N MET A 1 -23.17 9.15 0.14
CA MET A 1 -22.88 8.11 -0.87
C MET A 1 -21.97 7.08 -0.22
N THR A 2 -22.41 5.83 -0.12
CA THR A 2 -21.61 4.71 0.38
C THR A 2 -20.73 4.17 -0.76
N VAL A 3 -19.44 3.99 -0.50
CA VAL A 3 -18.51 3.36 -1.46
C VAL A 3 -18.93 1.88 -1.65
N PRO A 4 -19.06 1.38 -2.89
CA PRO A 4 -19.37 -0.03 -3.13
C PRO A 4 -18.36 -0.97 -2.45
N GLN A 5 -18.83 -2.11 -1.95
CA GLN A 5 -17.97 -3.07 -1.23
C GLN A 5 -16.80 -3.59 -2.07
N ASP A 6 -17.01 -3.75 -3.38
CA ASP A 6 -15.95 -4.18 -4.30
C ASP A 6 -14.88 -3.12 -4.49
N GLU A 7 -15.26 -1.84 -4.48
CA GLU A 7 -14.31 -0.73 -4.53
C GLU A 7 -13.48 -0.66 -3.25
N LEU A 8 -14.07 -0.93 -2.09
CA LEU A 8 -13.34 -1.02 -0.81
C LEU A 8 -12.30 -2.14 -0.83
N LYS A 9 -12.67 -3.35 -1.30
CA LYS A 9 -11.72 -4.47 -1.45
C LYS A 9 -10.58 -4.11 -2.39
N GLN A 10 -10.90 -3.44 -3.50
CA GLN A 10 -9.89 -3.01 -4.47
C GLN A 10 -8.92 -1.97 -3.87
N ILE A 11 -9.44 -0.99 -3.14
CA ILE A 11 -8.62 0.01 -2.44
C ILE A 11 -7.71 -0.65 -1.42
N GLN A 12 -8.23 -1.61 -0.64
CA GLN A 12 -7.42 -2.35 0.33
C GLN A 12 -6.29 -3.14 -0.35
N ALA A 13 -6.60 -3.87 -1.42
CA ALA A 13 -5.59 -4.62 -2.17
C ALA A 13 -4.50 -3.71 -2.77
N MET A 14 -4.87 -2.52 -3.23
CA MET A 14 -3.91 -1.52 -3.72
C MET A 14 -3.08 -0.89 -2.60
N ALA A 15 -3.66 -0.69 -1.42
CA ALA A 15 -2.94 -0.20 -0.25
C ALA A 15 -1.89 -1.22 0.22
N ASP A 16 -2.26 -2.50 0.27
CA ASP A 16 -1.34 -3.58 0.66
C ASP A 16 -0.22 -3.75 -0.39
N PHE A 17 -0.57 -3.71 -1.67
CA PHE A 17 0.40 -3.73 -2.77
C PHE A 17 1.37 -2.54 -2.72
N ALA A 18 0.85 -1.34 -2.42
CA ALA A 18 1.68 -0.15 -2.26
C ALA A 18 2.73 -0.34 -1.16
N MET A 19 2.32 -0.80 0.02
CA MET A 19 3.28 -1.01 1.12
C MET A 19 4.30 -2.09 0.80
N GLN A 20 3.88 -3.20 0.21
CA GLN A 20 4.82 -4.23 -0.24
C GLN A 20 5.83 -3.67 -1.26
N THR A 21 5.38 -2.80 -2.16
CA THR A 21 6.28 -2.15 -3.13
C THR A 21 7.26 -1.21 -2.45
N LEU A 22 6.84 -0.49 -1.40
CA LEU A 22 7.71 0.42 -0.66
C LEU A 22 8.74 -0.32 0.20
N ASP A 23 8.32 -1.41 0.85
CA ASP A 23 9.22 -2.28 1.63
C ASP A 23 10.33 -2.81 0.69
N LEU A 24 9.97 -3.36 -0.47
CA LEU A 24 10.95 -3.87 -1.45
C LEU A 24 12.01 -2.88 -1.97
N ILE A 25 11.81 -1.57 -1.84
CA ILE A 25 12.69 -0.55 -2.45
C ILE A 25 13.39 0.35 -1.44
N ASP A 26 13.05 0.26 -0.15
CA ASP A 26 13.71 1.10 0.84
C ASP A 26 15.03 0.48 1.33
N GLU A 27 15.70 1.20 2.23
CA GLU A 27 17.02 0.81 2.73
C GLU A 27 16.95 0.08 4.08
N ASP A 28 15.76 -0.01 4.69
CA ASP A 28 15.60 -0.69 5.96
C ASP A 28 15.28 -2.18 5.74
N ASN A 29 15.15 -2.91 6.83
CA ASN A 29 14.77 -4.33 6.78
C ASN A 29 13.64 -4.53 7.79
N VAL A 30 12.68 -3.60 7.80
CA VAL A 30 11.57 -3.54 8.73
C VAL A 30 10.28 -3.52 7.92
N LYS A 31 9.60 -4.67 7.90
CA LYS A 31 8.33 -4.80 7.21
C LYS A 31 7.28 -3.85 7.78
N ARG A 32 6.53 -3.19 6.90
CA ARG A 32 5.43 -2.28 7.26
C ARG A 32 4.08 -2.86 6.87
N LYS A 33 3.05 -2.45 7.60
CA LYS A 33 1.66 -2.86 7.34
C LYS A 33 0.74 -1.67 7.27
N VAL A 34 -0.29 -1.78 6.45
CA VAL A 34 -1.42 -0.84 6.44
C VAL A 34 -2.28 -1.10 7.67
N VAL A 35 -2.33 -0.15 8.59
CA VAL A 35 -3.28 -0.16 9.71
C VAL A 35 -4.65 0.29 9.23
N LYS A 36 -4.67 1.36 8.42
CA LYS A 36 -5.90 1.97 7.94
C LYS A 36 -5.68 2.76 6.66
N VAL A 37 -6.64 2.68 5.74
CA VAL A 37 -6.77 3.66 4.66
C VAL A 37 -7.47 4.91 5.22
N ILE A 38 -6.72 5.99 5.42
CA ILE A 38 -7.23 7.28 5.93
C ILE A 38 -8.12 7.93 4.87
N LYS A 39 -7.63 7.95 3.62
CA LYS A 39 -8.31 8.59 2.49
C LYS A 39 -7.95 7.87 1.20
N ALA A 40 -8.91 7.75 0.30
CA ALA A 40 -8.70 7.30 -1.06
C ALA A 40 -9.38 8.28 -2.02
N GLN A 41 -8.67 8.67 -3.07
CA GLN A 41 -9.21 9.43 -4.19
C GLN A 41 -8.80 8.75 -5.49
N LYS A 42 -9.65 8.82 -6.51
CA LYS A 42 -9.36 8.29 -7.84
C LYS A 42 -9.60 9.35 -8.90
N GLN A 43 -8.78 9.34 -9.93
CA GLN A 43 -8.90 10.23 -11.08
C GLN A 43 -8.59 9.46 -12.36
N LEU A 44 -9.44 9.61 -13.37
CA LEU A 44 -9.14 9.10 -14.70
C LEU A 44 -7.93 9.83 -15.26
N THR A 45 -6.97 9.10 -15.84
CA THR A 45 -5.84 9.75 -16.50
C THR A 45 -6.29 10.44 -17.78
N ARG A 46 -5.66 11.59 -18.11
CA ARG A 46 -6.09 12.41 -19.26
C ARG A 46 -5.90 11.73 -20.61
N ASP A 47 -4.96 10.80 -20.69
CA ASP A 47 -4.63 9.98 -21.85
C ASP A 47 -5.50 8.71 -21.97
N GLY A 48 -6.37 8.45 -20.98
CA GLY A 48 -7.19 7.24 -20.95
C GLY A 48 -6.38 5.95 -20.79
N SER A 49 -5.15 6.01 -20.27
CA SER A 49 -4.34 4.81 -20.03
C SER A 49 -4.73 4.06 -18.74
N GLY A 50 -5.47 4.72 -17.83
CA GLY A 50 -5.95 4.09 -16.62
C GLY A 50 -6.57 5.03 -15.60
N ILE A 51 -6.50 4.61 -14.33
CA ILE A 51 -7.02 5.33 -13.18
C ILE A 51 -5.86 5.58 -12.21
N MET A 52 -5.62 6.85 -11.90
CA MET A 52 -4.72 7.25 -10.83
C MET A 52 -5.45 7.17 -9.50
N TYR A 53 -4.90 6.42 -8.55
CA TYR A 53 -5.33 6.37 -7.17
C TYR A 53 -4.36 7.16 -6.30
N TYR A 54 -4.92 8.00 -5.45
CA TYR A 54 -4.20 8.73 -4.41
C TYR A 54 -4.66 8.15 -3.07
N LEU A 55 -3.76 7.49 -2.37
CA LEU A 55 -4.03 6.83 -1.09
C LEU A 55 -3.27 7.54 0.02
N TRP A 56 -3.96 7.79 1.13
CA TRP A 56 -3.36 8.21 2.39
C TRP A 56 -3.54 7.06 3.36
N LEU A 57 -2.43 6.50 3.80
CA LEU A 57 -2.36 5.27 4.56
C LEU A 57 -1.78 5.58 5.93
N GLU A 58 -2.43 5.09 6.97
CA GLU A 58 -1.81 4.92 8.27
C GLU A 58 -1.09 3.58 8.25
N THR A 59 0.21 3.61 8.52
CA THR A 59 1.06 2.43 8.51
C THR A 59 1.75 2.26 9.84
N GLN A 60 2.20 1.04 10.08
CA GLN A 60 2.91 0.68 11.28
C GLN A 60 4.05 -0.29 10.93
N ASP A 61 5.22 0.01 11.48
CA ASP A 61 6.37 -0.87 11.44
C ASP A 61 6.08 -2.13 12.26
N THR A 62 6.54 -3.27 11.77
CA THR A 62 6.42 -4.56 12.47
C THR A 62 7.77 -4.96 13.09
N GLN A 63 7.79 -6.03 13.89
CA GLN A 63 9.05 -6.65 14.33
C GLN A 63 9.65 -7.61 13.30
N CYS A 64 9.01 -7.74 12.14
CA CYS A 64 9.45 -8.69 11.13
C CYS A 64 10.49 -8.04 10.23
N PRO A 65 11.56 -8.78 9.91
CA PRO A 65 12.37 -8.41 8.78
C PRO A 65 11.54 -8.44 7.50
N GLU A 66 11.96 -7.64 6.53
CA GLU A 66 11.48 -7.81 5.16
C GLU A 66 11.97 -9.17 4.67
N ASP A 67 11.04 -10.06 4.38
CA ASP A 67 11.39 -11.40 3.92
C ASP A 67 11.92 -11.30 2.49
N THR A 68 13.19 -11.64 2.29
CA THR A 68 13.91 -11.53 1.00
C THR A 68 13.40 -12.52 -0.05
N SER A 69 12.47 -13.41 0.30
CA SER A 69 11.93 -14.40 -0.63
C SER A 69 10.68 -13.91 -1.38
N PRO A 70 10.67 -14.01 -2.73
CA PRO A 70 9.49 -13.84 -3.56
C PRO A 70 8.28 -14.73 -3.19
N GLU A 71 8.41 -15.71 -2.32
CA GLU A 71 7.32 -16.65 -2.01
C GLU A 71 6.56 -16.29 -0.73
N SER A 72 7.15 -15.41 0.09
CA SER A 72 6.60 -14.87 1.33
C SER A 72 5.43 -13.89 1.12
N TRP A 73 5.15 -13.47 -0.12
CA TRP A 73 3.99 -12.63 -0.49
C TRP A 73 2.62 -13.26 -0.19
N LYS A 74 2.59 -14.53 0.25
CA LYS A 74 1.35 -15.30 0.45
C LYS A 74 0.87 -15.30 1.90
N SER A 75 1.74 -15.02 2.87
CA SER A 75 1.35 -15.01 4.28
C SER A 75 2.50 -14.48 5.13
N ASP A 76 2.22 -13.48 5.96
CA ASP A 76 3.15 -13.12 7.02
C ASP A 76 3.36 -14.33 7.95
N PRO A 77 4.57 -14.54 8.49
CA PRO A 77 4.76 -15.54 9.54
C PRO A 77 3.78 -15.26 10.69
N PRO A 78 3.24 -16.30 11.37
CA PRO A 78 2.17 -16.17 12.36
C PRO A 78 2.48 -15.19 13.51
N ASN A 79 3.76 -14.90 13.76
CA ASN A 79 4.23 -13.98 14.79
C ASN A 79 4.45 -12.54 14.30
N CYS A 80 4.17 -12.26 13.02
CA CYS A 80 4.27 -10.92 12.46
C CYS A 80 3.05 -10.04 12.73
N MET A 81 2.06 -10.59 13.45
CA MET A 81 0.86 -9.87 13.80
C MET A 81 1.03 -9.27 15.18
N ASN A 82 0.94 -7.94 15.22
CA ASN A 82 0.56 -7.16 16.40
C ASN A 82 1.69 -6.77 17.38
N VAL A 83 2.78 -6.23 16.86
CA VAL A 83 3.67 -5.43 17.73
C VAL A 83 3.41 -3.95 17.47
N PRO A 84 3.16 -3.13 18.51
CA PRO A 84 3.04 -1.70 18.34
C PRO A 84 4.39 -1.08 17.97
N GLY A 85 4.65 -0.92 16.67
CA GLY A 85 5.71 -0.07 16.14
C GLY A 85 5.29 1.39 15.98
N PRO A 86 6.23 2.30 15.68
CA PRO A 86 5.91 3.68 15.37
C PRO A 86 4.95 3.75 14.18
N ARG A 87 3.93 4.60 14.30
CA ARG A 87 2.97 4.82 13.20
C ARG A 87 3.48 5.91 12.27
N ARG A 88 3.16 5.77 11.00
CA ARG A 88 3.51 6.73 9.95
C ARG A 88 2.28 7.01 9.09
N THR A 89 2.28 8.17 8.44
CA THR A 89 1.32 8.49 7.38
C THR A 89 2.04 8.43 6.05
N CYS A 90 1.61 7.52 5.18
CA CYS A 90 2.15 7.37 3.82
C CYS A 90 1.14 7.86 2.78
N LYS A 91 1.56 8.80 1.95
CA LYS A 91 0.84 9.25 0.76
C LYS A 91 1.39 8.50 -0.44
N VAL A 92 0.55 7.71 -1.11
CA VAL A 92 0.98 6.88 -2.24
C VAL A 92 0.07 7.12 -3.45
N ASN A 93 0.70 7.36 -4.58
CA ASN A 93 0.05 7.49 -5.88
C ASN A 93 0.27 6.20 -6.67
N LEU A 94 -0.82 5.58 -7.12
CA LEU A 94 -0.80 4.35 -7.90
C LEU A 94 -1.49 4.55 -9.23
N LEU A 95 -0.83 4.19 -10.33
CA LEU A 95 -1.49 4.14 -11.63
C LEU A 95 -1.98 2.71 -11.88
N ARG A 96 -3.30 2.53 -11.90
CA ARG A 96 -3.93 1.28 -12.32
C ARG A 96 -4.23 1.33 -13.82
N SER A 97 -3.49 0.54 -14.59
CA SER A 97 -3.68 0.43 -16.03
C SER A 97 -4.89 -0.45 -16.37
N TRP A 98 -5.55 -0.15 -17.49
CA TRP A 98 -6.60 -1.02 -18.02
C TRP A 98 -6.05 -2.20 -18.81
N LEU A 99 -4.84 -2.06 -19.34
CA LEU A 99 -4.10 -3.16 -19.94
C LEU A 99 -3.57 -4.09 -18.84
N PRO A 100 -3.57 -5.42 -19.07
CA PRO A 100 -2.98 -6.37 -18.13
C PRO A 100 -1.52 -6.00 -17.87
N ASN A 101 -1.13 -5.92 -16.60
CA ASN A 101 0.26 -5.80 -16.22
C ASN A 101 0.68 -7.03 -15.38
N ARG A 102 1.97 -7.15 -15.04
CA ARG A 102 2.49 -8.29 -14.26
C ARG A 102 2.19 -8.24 -12.75
N SER A 103 1.62 -7.14 -12.25
CA SER A 103 1.22 -6.97 -10.85
C SER A 103 -0.16 -7.57 -10.58
N ARG A 104 -0.40 -8.05 -9.36
CA ARG A 104 -1.68 -8.66 -8.97
C ARG A 104 -2.88 -7.72 -9.03
N VAL A 105 -2.65 -6.41 -9.00
CA VAL A 105 -3.70 -5.37 -8.97
C VAL A 105 -3.79 -4.56 -10.27
N ASN A 106 -3.03 -4.92 -11.30
CA ASN A 106 -2.86 -4.11 -12.52
C ASN A 106 -2.41 -2.67 -12.25
N ALA A 107 -1.62 -2.45 -11.19
CA ALA A 107 -1.14 -1.13 -10.79
C ALA A 107 0.37 -1.10 -10.56
N HIS A 108 0.94 0.11 -10.54
CA HIS A 108 2.30 0.36 -10.09
C HIS A 108 2.34 1.65 -9.27
N VAL A 109 3.26 1.71 -8.31
CA VAL A 109 3.50 2.93 -7.52
C VAL A 109 4.22 3.95 -8.41
N VAL A 110 3.66 5.15 -8.49
CA VAL A 110 4.22 6.27 -9.26
C VAL A 110 5.00 7.21 -8.36
N LYS A 111 4.48 7.45 -7.15
CA LYS A 111 5.10 8.31 -6.15
C LYS A 111 4.67 7.89 -4.76
N SER A 112 5.58 7.99 -3.79
CA SER A 112 5.30 7.84 -2.38
C SER A 112 6.00 8.90 -1.55
N GLU A 113 5.42 9.20 -0.40
CA GLU A 113 6.01 10.07 0.64
C GLU A 113 5.46 9.59 1.99
N CYS A 114 6.33 9.30 2.95
CA CYS A 114 5.93 8.84 4.27
C CYS A 114 6.50 9.78 5.35
N ASP A 115 5.62 10.22 6.24
CA ASP A 115 5.96 11.09 7.37
C ASP A 115 5.66 10.37 8.69
N PRO A 116 6.42 10.62 9.77
CA PRO A 116 6.01 10.20 11.11
C PRO A 116 4.60 10.72 11.43
N LEU A 117 3.79 9.91 12.12
CA LEU A 117 2.46 10.37 12.53
C LEU A 117 2.61 11.56 13.47
N LYS A 118 2.16 12.76 13.05
CA LYS A 118 2.13 13.92 13.94
C LYS A 118 1.13 13.62 15.05
N SER A 119 1.60 13.51 16.30
CA SER A 119 0.73 13.57 17.48
C SER A 119 0.17 14.98 17.56
N TRP A 120 -1.12 15.14 17.29
CA TRP A 120 -1.87 16.37 17.55
C TRP A 120 -2.41 16.33 18.98
#